data_AF-A0A2J6PMG7-F1
#
_entry.id   AF-A0A2J6PMG7-F1
#
_cell.length_a   1.000
_cell.length_b   1.000
_cell.length_c   1.000
_cell.angle_alpha   90.00
_cell.angle_beta   90.00
_cell.angle_gamma   90.00
#
_symmetry.space_group_name_H-M   'P 1'
#
loop_
_entity.id
_entity.type
_entity.pdbx_description
1 polymer ?
#
loop_
_entity_poly.entity_id
_entity_poly.type
_entity_poly.pdbx_seq_one_letter_code
_entity_poly.pdbx_strand_id
1 'polypeptide(L)'
;MGHRQVVNKVSFGLFGKELGNSWMFMFLMPLGVQLGANAFIAYLYENTPGYEQGFSIVDLLLFYTTRPRLGWIVLSLVMHWGRIGGYESYDEKIEDGYYEGAAKGAILAEIFLLVISSYYYGRTVHFAATHGYYLIGHLKGPYAHDARIMYVGALLFLVALYGSIFYLIGLLGLVGLQLGRKAYFSVWGIGCTTWLASWLFWGGYVTLAKELYCPPRLVESGAIWTTFSIIGKNVVPKSFIAEEGADSRAGTFFGGGF
;
A
#
# COMPACT_ATOMS: atom_id res chain seq x y z
N MET A 1 -2.21 -7.93 -4.30
CA MET A 1 -1.94 -8.71 -3.07
C MET A 1 -3.25 -8.98 -2.39
N GLY A 2 -3.47 -10.19 -1.88
CA GLY A 2 -4.65 -10.49 -1.06
C GLY A 2 -5.83 -11.11 -1.81
N HIS A 3 -5.64 -11.73 -2.97
CA HIS A 3 -6.70 -12.57 -3.54
C HIS A 3 -6.91 -13.80 -2.64
N ARG A 4 -8.16 -14.13 -2.33
CA ARG A 4 -8.53 -15.17 -1.36
C ARG A 4 -7.87 -16.53 -1.68
N GLN A 5 -7.91 -16.95 -2.94
CA GLN A 5 -7.32 -18.22 -3.37
C GLN A 5 -5.78 -18.23 -3.28
N VAL A 6 -5.14 -17.07 -3.49
CA VAL A 6 -3.67 -16.93 -3.31
C VAL A 6 -3.35 -17.10 -1.83
N VAL A 7 -4.08 -16.40 -0.97
CA VAL A 7 -3.89 -16.46 0.49
C VAL A 7 -4.12 -17.89 1.00
N ASN A 8 -5.15 -18.58 0.51
CA ASN A 8 -5.39 -19.98 0.85
C ASN A 8 -4.22 -20.89 0.48
N LYS A 9 -3.70 -20.76 -0.74
CA LYS A 9 -2.55 -21.56 -1.18
C LYS A 9 -1.28 -21.27 -0.37
N VAL A 10 -0.95 -19.99 -0.17
CA VAL A 10 0.28 -19.59 0.55
C VAL A 10 0.19 -19.93 2.04
N SER A 11 -1.00 -19.88 2.62
CA SER A 11 -1.23 -20.23 4.03
C SER A 11 -1.53 -21.71 4.25
N PHE A 12 -1.36 -22.58 3.25
CA PHE A 12 -1.68 -24.01 3.34
C PHE A 12 -3.10 -24.28 3.87
N GLY A 13 -4.07 -23.45 3.47
CA GLY A 13 -5.47 -23.56 3.86
C GLY A 13 -5.83 -23.00 5.24
N LEU A 14 -4.90 -22.35 5.96
CA LEU A 14 -5.19 -21.69 7.24
C LEU A 14 -6.04 -20.42 7.06
N PHE A 15 -5.77 -19.62 6.02
CA PHE A 15 -6.47 -18.36 5.73
C PHE A 15 -7.21 -18.42 4.38
N GLY A 16 -8.19 -17.54 4.14
CA GLY A 16 -8.88 -17.45 2.83
C GLY A 16 -9.83 -18.61 2.51
N LYS A 17 -10.53 -19.19 3.48
CA LYS A 17 -11.58 -20.21 3.25
C LYS A 17 -12.91 -19.59 2.86
N GLU A 18 -13.63 -20.25 1.95
CA GLU A 18 -15.09 -20.27 1.65
C GLU A 18 -16.05 -19.60 2.65
N LEU A 19 -15.96 -20.06 3.89
CA LEU A 19 -16.96 -19.77 4.90
C LEU A 19 -16.33 -19.06 6.10
N GLY A 20 -16.86 -17.87 6.42
CA GLY A 20 -16.57 -17.10 7.64
C GLY A 20 -15.82 -15.78 7.43
N ASN A 21 -15.70 -14.99 8.52
CA ASN A 21 -15.02 -13.69 8.63
C ASN A 21 -13.50 -13.71 8.33
N SER A 22 -13.02 -14.64 7.51
CA SER A 22 -11.60 -14.82 7.15
C SER A 22 -10.99 -13.62 6.44
N TRP A 23 -11.80 -12.71 5.88
CA TRP A 23 -11.36 -11.43 5.34
C TRP A 23 -10.60 -10.58 6.36
N MET A 24 -10.95 -10.67 7.65
CA MET A 24 -10.26 -9.94 8.72
C MET A 24 -8.81 -10.38 8.89
N PHE A 25 -8.40 -11.55 8.40
CA PHE A 25 -7.01 -11.99 8.45
C PHE A 25 -6.28 -11.78 7.12
N MET A 26 -6.99 -11.37 6.07
CA MET A 26 -6.40 -11.16 4.74
C MET A 26 -5.43 -9.98 4.71
N PHE A 27 -5.49 -9.04 5.66
CA PHE A 27 -4.54 -7.94 5.77
C PHE A 27 -3.16 -8.38 6.28
N LEU A 28 -3.07 -9.50 7.01
CA LEU A 28 -1.80 -9.99 7.57
C LEU A 28 -0.80 -10.33 6.46
N MET A 29 -1.29 -10.87 5.34
CA MET A 29 -0.46 -11.18 4.19
C MET A 29 0.19 -9.93 3.57
N PRO A 30 -0.54 -8.90 3.08
CA PRO A 30 0.07 -7.70 2.54
C PRO A 30 0.89 -6.92 3.59
N LEU A 31 0.48 -6.93 4.86
CA LEU A 31 1.26 -6.32 5.94
C LEU A 31 2.61 -7.03 6.12
N GLY A 32 2.58 -8.35 6.33
CA GLY A 32 3.77 -9.17 6.55
C GLY A 32 4.71 -9.21 5.36
N VAL A 33 4.17 -9.28 4.14
CA VAL A 33 4.96 -9.19 2.91
C VAL A 33 5.67 -7.84 2.80
N GLN A 34 4.99 -6.72 3.10
CA GLN A 34 5.61 -5.40 3.01
C GLN A 34 6.67 -5.19 4.09
N LEU A 35 6.41 -5.63 5.33
CA LEU A 35 7.40 -5.60 6.40
C LEU A 35 8.59 -6.51 6.09
N GLY A 36 8.34 -7.71 5.57
CA GLY A 36 9.37 -8.66 5.15
C GLY A 36 10.24 -8.13 4.01
N ALA A 37 9.63 -7.49 3.00
CA ALA A 37 10.38 -6.84 1.92
C ALA A 37 11.26 -5.70 2.45
N ASN A 38 10.74 -4.87 3.37
CA ASN A 38 11.52 -3.83 4.03
C ASN A 38 12.65 -4.40 4.88
N ALA A 39 12.40 -5.50 5.60
CA ALA A 39 13.40 -6.19 6.42
C ALA A 39 14.54 -6.75 5.56
N PHE A 40 14.18 -7.38 4.45
CA PHE A 40 15.13 -7.96 3.52
C PHE A 40 16.00 -6.88 2.86
N ILE A 41 15.41 -5.75 2.46
CA ILE A 41 16.17 -4.60 1.95
C ILE A 41 17.10 -4.03 3.01
N ALA A 42 16.62 -3.87 4.25
CA ALA A 42 17.44 -3.39 5.35
C ALA A 42 18.63 -4.33 5.62
N TYR A 43 18.40 -5.64 5.59
CA TYR A 43 19.44 -6.66 5.71
C TYR A 43 20.47 -6.59 4.58
N LEU A 44 20.04 -6.42 3.32
CA LEU A 44 20.97 -6.26 2.19
C LEU A 44 21.86 -5.02 2.34
N TYR A 45 21.32 -3.95 2.92
CA TYR A 45 22.04 -2.68 3.07
C TYR A 45 23.11 -2.78 4.15
N GLU A 46 22.79 -3.41 5.28
CA GLU A 46 23.76 -3.66 6.35
C GLU A 46 24.91 -4.55 5.89
N ASN A 47 24.64 -5.55 5.04
CA ASN A 47 25.66 -6.46 4.51
C ASN A 47 26.44 -5.91 3.31
N THR A 48 26.17 -4.67 2.87
CA THR A 48 26.91 -4.09 1.75
C THR A 48 28.19 -3.41 2.24
N PRO A 49 29.39 -3.82 1.74
CA PRO A 49 30.66 -3.20 2.14
C PRO A 49 30.65 -1.68 1.89
N GLY A 50 31.06 -0.90 2.89
CA GLY A 50 31.06 0.57 2.84
C GLY A 50 29.83 1.26 3.43
N TYR A 51 28.82 0.49 3.89
CA TYR A 51 27.59 1.01 4.51
C TYR A 51 27.46 0.66 6.01
N GLU A 52 28.56 0.31 6.67
CA GLU A 52 28.64 -0.09 8.08
C GLU A 52 28.48 1.08 9.08
N GLN A 53 27.63 2.07 8.76
CA GLN A 53 27.45 3.29 9.56
C GLN A 53 26.71 3.08 10.90
N GLY A 54 26.61 1.84 11.38
CA GLY A 54 26.06 1.50 12.70
C GLY A 54 24.54 1.61 12.82
N PHE A 55 23.81 1.66 11.70
CA PHE A 55 22.34 1.68 11.74
C PHE A 55 21.78 0.30 12.07
N SER A 56 20.83 0.24 13.00
CA SER A 56 20.09 -0.99 13.27
C SER A 56 19.20 -1.37 12.08
N ILE A 57 19.13 -2.65 11.74
CA ILE A 57 18.19 -3.19 10.74
C ILE A 57 16.75 -2.73 11.03
N VAL A 58 16.38 -2.70 12.31
CA VAL A 58 15.02 -2.32 12.74
C VAL A 58 14.74 -0.87 12.41
N ASP A 59 15.72 0.01 12.64
CA ASP A 59 15.61 1.42 12.31
C ASP A 59 15.45 1.62 10.80
N LEU A 60 16.24 0.91 10.00
CA LEU A 60 16.15 1.00 8.54
C LEU A 60 14.84 0.40 8.00
N LEU A 61 14.36 -0.70 8.58
CA LEU A 61 13.06 -1.29 8.26
C LEU A 61 11.92 -0.31 8.51
N LEU A 62 11.90 0.30 9.70
CA LEU A 62 10.88 1.24 10.12
C LEU A 62 10.97 2.55 9.32
N PHE A 63 12.18 2.99 8.99
CA PHE A 63 12.37 4.11 8.08
C PHE A 63 11.75 3.79 6.71
N TYR A 64 11.95 2.58 6.18
CA TYR A 64 11.38 2.19 4.90
C TYR A 64 9.87 2.01 4.87
N THR A 65 9.20 1.91 6.02
CA THR A 65 7.73 2.00 6.04
C THR A 65 7.26 3.42 5.74
N THR A 66 8.07 4.46 5.88
CA THR A 66 7.64 5.83 5.52
C THR A 66 7.47 6.02 4.00
N ARG A 67 7.90 5.05 3.16
CA ARG A 67 7.79 5.15 1.70
C ARG A 67 6.33 5.27 1.24
N PRO A 68 6.04 6.16 0.28
CA PRO A 68 4.70 6.28 -0.28
C PRO A 68 4.32 5.02 -1.06
N ARG A 69 3.11 4.51 -0.80
CA ARG A 69 2.62 3.25 -1.40
C ARG A 69 1.35 3.50 -2.19
N LEU A 70 1.32 2.99 -3.43
CA LEU A 70 0.18 3.12 -4.36
C LEU A 70 -0.81 1.95 -4.30
N GLY A 71 -0.46 0.87 -3.60
CA GLY A 71 -1.21 -0.39 -3.66
C GLY A 71 -2.67 -0.27 -3.25
N TRP A 72 -2.95 0.47 -2.18
CA TRP A 72 -4.32 0.66 -1.67
C TRP A 72 -5.15 1.55 -2.60
N ILE A 73 -4.56 2.56 -3.26
CA ILE A 73 -5.22 3.45 -4.23
C ILE A 73 -5.72 2.62 -5.41
N VAL A 74 -4.82 1.84 -6.03
CA VAL A 74 -5.13 1.03 -7.20
C VAL A 74 -6.21 0.00 -6.88
N LEU A 75 -6.10 -0.71 -5.76
CA LEU A 75 -7.09 -1.72 -5.37
C LEU A 75 -8.45 -1.08 -5.02
N SER A 76 -8.46 0.08 -4.39
CA SER A 76 -9.70 0.81 -4.09
C SER A 76 -10.37 1.31 -5.36
N LEU A 77 -9.60 1.78 -6.34
CA LEU A 77 -10.12 2.18 -7.66
C LEU A 77 -10.69 0.99 -8.42
N VAL A 78 -9.99 -0.14 -8.45
CA VAL A 78 -10.48 -1.37 -9.11
C VAL A 78 -11.77 -1.87 -8.46
N MET A 79 -11.83 -1.87 -7.12
CA MET A 79 -13.05 -2.20 -6.38
C MET A 79 -14.21 -1.24 -6.74
N HIS A 80 -13.93 0.06 -6.82
CA HIS A 80 -14.95 1.05 -7.16
C HIS A 80 -15.42 0.93 -8.62
N TRP A 81 -14.50 0.69 -9.55
CA TRP A 81 -14.78 0.49 -10.97
C TRP A 81 -15.67 -0.74 -11.19
N GLY A 82 -15.34 -1.87 -10.56
CA GLY A 82 -16.16 -3.08 -10.63
C GLY A 82 -17.59 -2.87 -10.12
N ARG A 83 -17.77 -1.99 -9.12
CA ARG A 83 -19.08 -1.64 -8.57
C ARG A 83 -19.90 -0.68 -9.45
N ILE A 84 -19.24 0.21 -10.19
CA ILE A 84 -19.92 1.16 -11.10
C ILE A 84 -20.25 0.52 -12.45
N GLY A 85 -19.38 -0.36 -12.95
CA GLY A 85 -19.48 -0.95 -14.28
C GLY A 85 -20.61 -1.96 -14.48
N GLY A 86 -21.48 -2.18 -13.49
CA GLY A 86 -22.67 -3.03 -13.65
C GLY A 86 -22.37 -4.48 -14.02
N TYR A 87 -21.23 -5.04 -13.58
CA TYR A 87 -20.95 -6.48 -13.71
C TYR A 87 -21.78 -7.27 -12.69
N GLU A 88 -23.09 -7.09 -12.76
CA GLU A 88 -24.12 -7.77 -12.00
C GLU A 88 -24.51 -9.01 -12.82
N SER A 89 -23.62 -10.00 -12.86
CA SER A 89 -23.97 -11.32 -13.37
C SER A 89 -24.81 -12.03 -12.30
N TYR A 90 -25.99 -12.47 -12.73
CA TYR A 90 -27.17 -12.88 -11.96
C TYR A 90 -27.05 -14.13 -11.06
N ASP A 91 -25.85 -14.54 -10.66
CA ASP A 91 -25.63 -15.68 -9.73
C ASP A 91 -25.23 -15.18 -8.32
N GLU A 92 -26.09 -14.30 -7.83
CA GLU A 92 -25.93 -13.25 -6.80
C GLU A 92 -25.80 -13.75 -5.35
N LYS A 93 -25.24 -14.94 -5.10
CA LYS A 93 -24.97 -15.42 -3.72
C LYS A 93 -23.64 -16.14 -3.51
N ILE A 94 -22.83 -16.31 -4.55
CA ILE A 94 -21.51 -16.92 -4.42
C ILE A 94 -20.45 -15.86 -4.73
N GLU A 95 -19.59 -15.63 -3.74
CA GLU A 95 -18.38 -14.81 -3.77
C GLU A 95 -18.55 -13.28 -3.70
N ASP A 96 -18.24 -12.74 -2.53
CA ASP A 96 -17.71 -11.38 -2.33
C ASP A 96 -16.92 -10.94 -3.57
N GLY A 97 -17.24 -9.77 -4.15
CA GLY A 97 -16.65 -9.33 -5.42
C GLY A 97 -15.14 -9.57 -5.45
N TYR A 98 -14.63 -10.12 -6.56
CA TYR A 98 -13.29 -10.75 -6.70
C TYR A 98 -12.12 -9.95 -6.09
N TYR A 99 -12.25 -8.61 -5.97
CA TYR A 99 -11.24 -7.71 -5.41
C TYR A 99 -11.65 -7.01 -4.11
N GLU A 100 -12.87 -7.18 -3.60
CA GLU A 100 -13.39 -6.46 -2.44
C GLU A 100 -12.65 -6.86 -1.15
N GLY A 101 -12.52 -8.16 -0.89
CA GLY A 101 -11.74 -8.65 0.25
C GLY A 101 -10.26 -8.25 0.17
N ALA A 102 -9.68 -8.25 -1.04
CA ALA A 102 -8.31 -7.82 -1.28
C ALA A 102 -8.14 -6.31 -1.02
N ALA A 103 -9.08 -5.47 -1.48
CA ALA A 103 -9.06 -4.03 -1.27
C ALA A 103 -9.23 -3.69 0.21
N LYS A 104 -10.21 -4.29 0.90
CA LYS A 104 -10.42 -4.13 2.35
C LYS A 104 -9.18 -4.54 3.15
N GLY A 105 -8.60 -5.70 2.83
CA GLY A 105 -7.37 -6.19 3.46
C GLY A 105 -6.17 -5.26 3.19
N ALA A 106 -6.04 -4.72 1.99
CA ALA A 106 -4.97 -3.77 1.65
C ALA A 106 -5.12 -2.43 2.37
N ILE A 107 -6.33 -1.87 2.45
CA ILE A 107 -6.61 -0.66 3.23
C ILE A 107 -6.26 -0.89 4.70
N LEU A 108 -6.67 -2.03 5.28
CA LEU A 108 -6.39 -2.33 6.67
C LEU A 108 -4.89 -2.50 6.93
N ALA A 109 -4.17 -3.21 6.04
CA ALA A 109 -2.72 -3.32 6.13
C ALA A 109 -2.04 -1.94 6.06
N GLU A 110 -2.53 -1.05 5.18
CA GLU A 110 -2.01 0.30 5.07
C GLU A 110 -2.20 1.10 6.36
N ILE A 111 -3.34 0.97 7.04
CA ILE A 111 -3.57 1.63 8.35
C ILE A 111 -2.49 1.23 9.36
N PHE A 112 -2.22 -0.07 9.50
CA PHE A 112 -1.15 -0.54 10.40
C PHE A 112 0.22 0.01 10.00
N LEU A 113 0.50 0.03 8.71
CA LEU A 113 1.75 0.54 8.17
C LEU A 113 1.92 2.04 8.39
N LEU A 114 0.85 2.85 8.26
CA LEU A 114 0.85 4.28 8.56
C LEU A 114 1.11 4.54 10.04
N VAL A 115 0.51 3.72 10.93
CA VAL A 115 0.77 3.78 12.38
C VAL A 115 2.22 3.46 12.68
N ILE A 116 2.80 2.40 12.08
CA ILE A 116 4.21 2.05 12.26
C ILE A 116 5.12 3.19 11.74
N SER A 117 4.83 3.74 10.56
CA SER A 117 5.59 4.86 9.99
C SER A 117 5.53 6.14 10.81
N SER A 118 4.44 6.35 11.56
CA SER A 118 4.29 7.53 12.41
C SER A 118 5.43 7.69 13.41
N TYR A 119 6.09 6.60 13.84
CA TYR A 119 7.26 6.64 14.70
C TYR A 119 8.39 7.48 14.09
N TYR A 120 8.76 7.23 12.83
CA TYR A 120 9.84 7.95 12.15
C TYR A 120 9.47 9.40 11.87
N TYR A 121 8.25 9.64 11.39
CA TYR A 121 7.75 11.00 11.21
C TYR A 121 7.75 11.78 12.52
N GLY A 122 7.35 11.14 13.62
CA GLY A 122 7.42 11.69 14.97
C GLY A 122 8.83 12.11 15.38
N ARG A 123 9.82 11.23 15.18
CA ARG A 123 11.23 11.57 15.46
C ARG A 123 11.72 12.73 14.61
N THR A 124 11.40 12.73 13.31
CA THR A 124 11.78 13.82 12.40
C THR A 124 11.18 15.15 12.83
N VAL A 125 9.88 15.16 13.20
CA VAL A 125 9.20 16.38 13.66
C VAL A 125 9.77 16.86 14.99
N HIS A 126 10.03 15.95 15.93
CA HIS A 126 10.63 16.28 17.22
C HIS A 126 12.02 16.88 17.05
N PHE A 127 12.86 16.30 16.18
CA PHE A 127 14.18 16.84 15.85
C PHE A 127 14.09 18.25 15.26
N ALA A 128 13.19 18.47 14.29
CA ALA A 128 13.01 19.78 13.69
C ALA A 128 12.46 20.83 14.68
N ALA A 129 11.55 20.43 15.57
CA ALA A 129 10.96 21.30 16.57
C ALA A 129 11.98 21.73 17.62
N THR A 130 12.77 20.79 18.14
CA THR A 130 13.81 21.07 19.15
C THR A 130 14.92 21.98 18.64
N HIS A 131 15.22 21.95 17.34
CA HIS A 131 16.22 22.82 16.70
C HIS A 131 15.61 24.11 16.11
N GLY A 132 14.29 24.33 16.26
CA GLY A 132 13.61 25.52 15.76
C GLY A 132 13.55 25.61 14.23
N TYR A 133 13.67 24.50 13.50
CA TYR A 133 13.71 24.49 12.03
C TYR A 133 12.37 24.84 11.35
N TYR A 134 11.28 24.86 12.11
CA TYR A 134 9.99 25.39 11.65
C TYR A 134 9.91 26.92 11.68
N LEU A 135 10.83 27.60 12.39
CA LEU A 135 10.87 29.06 12.44
C LEU A 135 11.48 29.62 11.15
N ILE A 136 10.86 30.67 10.63
CA ILE A 136 11.33 31.34 9.41
C ILE A 136 12.73 31.91 9.67
N GLY A 137 13.70 31.51 8.84
CA GLY A 137 15.08 32.02 8.89
C GLY A 137 16.04 31.28 9.84
N HIS A 138 15.58 30.32 10.63
CA HIS A 138 16.45 29.50 11.50
C HIS A 138 17.21 28.41 10.74
N LEU A 139 16.56 27.80 9.75
CA LEU A 139 17.20 26.81 8.88
C LEU A 139 17.98 27.54 7.77
N LYS A 140 19.32 27.57 7.90
CA LYS A 140 20.25 28.21 6.96
C LYS A 140 21.24 27.20 6.40
N GLY A 141 21.68 27.44 5.17
CA GLY A 141 22.65 26.58 4.48
C GLY A 141 22.22 26.23 3.07
N PRO A 142 23.11 25.62 2.28
CA PRO A 142 22.86 25.29 0.87
C PRO A 142 21.70 24.29 0.69
N TYR A 143 21.36 23.52 1.73
CA TYR A 143 20.31 22.48 1.70
C TYR A 143 19.12 22.81 2.61
N ALA A 144 19.00 24.07 3.05
CA ALA A 144 17.93 24.49 3.95
C ALA A 144 16.53 24.32 3.33
N HIS A 145 16.41 24.47 2.01
CA HIS A 145 15.15 24.28 1.30
C HIS A 145 14.70 22.81 1.32
N ASP A 146 15.60 21.89 0.99
CA ASP A 146 15.33 20.45 0.93
C ASP A 146 14.97 19.88 2.30
N ALA A 147 15.74 20.24 3.33
CA ALA A 147 15.44 19.85 4.70
C ALA A 147 14.08 20.41 5.17
N ARG A 148 13.71 21.63 4.75
CA ARG A 148 12.39 22.19 5.07
C ARG A 148 11.26 21.37 4.45
N ILE A 149 11.39 20.98 3.18
CA ILE A 149 10.39 20.13 2.51
C ILE A 149 10.24 18.80 3.27
N MET A 150 11.36 18.19 3.66
CA MET A 150 11.35 16.95 4.45
C MET A 150 10.60 17.13 5.78
N TYR A 151 10.94 18.16 6.57
CA TYR A 151 10.31 18.42 7.87
C TYR A 151 8.83 18.78 7.75
N VAL A 152 8.46 19.60 6.75
CA VAL A 152 7.06 19.96 6.48
C VAL A 152 6.27 18.72 6.06
N GLY A 153 6.82 17.87 5.20
CA GLY A 153 6.19 16.60 4.81
C GLY A 153 5.91 15.70 6.01
N ALA A 154 6.89 15.56 6.93
CA ALA A 154 6.71 14.79 8.15
C ALA A 154 5.63 15.37 9.07
N LEU A 155 5.60 16.69 9.24
CA LEU A 155 4.59 17.36 10.06
C LEU A 155 3.18 17.20 9.46
N LEU A 156 3.03 17.44 8.15
CA LEU A 156 1.77 17.26 7.43
C LEU A 156 1.27 15.82 7.55
N PHE A 157 2.16 14.83 7.48
CA PHE A 157 1.80 13.43 7.65
C PHE A 157 1.19 13.16 9.04
N LEU A 158 1.84 13.61 10.12
CA LEU A 158 1.34 13.39 11.48
C LEU A 158 0.01 14.12 11.73
N VAL A 159 -0.10 15.37 11.27
CA VAL A 159 -1.35 16.15 11.40
C VAL A 159 -2.48 15.47 10.64
N ALA A 160 -2.23 15.02 9.40
CA ALA A 160 -3.22 14.29 8.61
C ALA A 160 -3.61 12.96 9.27
N LEU A 161 -2.64 12.17 9.73
CA LEU A 161 -2.89 10.86 10.34
C LEU A 161 -3.68 11.01 11.64
N TYR A 162 -3.20 11.78 12.61
CA TYR A 162 -3.90 11.90 13.90
C TYR A 162 -5.22 12.67 13.76
N GLY A 163 -5.25 13.73 12.95
CA GLY A 163 -6.49 14.44 12.61
C GLY A 163 -7.54 13.51 12.01
N SER A 164 -7.12 12.58 11.15
CA SER A 164 -8.01 11.58 10.58
C SER A 164 -8.54 10.57 11.61
N ILE A 165 -7.70 10.11 12.52
CA ILE A 165 -8.10 9.20 13.60
C ILE A 165 -9.14 9.88 14.50
N PHE A 166 -8.88 11.13 14.92
CA PHE A 166 -9.84 11.90 15.72
C PHE A 166 -11.16 12.13 14.97
N TYR A 167 -11.09 12.48 13.68
CA TYR A 167 -12.28 12.65 12.84
C TYR A 167 -13.11 11.36 12.74
N LEU A 168 -12.47 10.21 12.52
CA LEU A 168 -13.14 8.92 12.41
C LEU A 168 -13.77 8.48 13.74
N ILE A 169 -13.09 8.70 14.86
CA ILE A 169 -13.63 8.44 16.21
C ILE A 169 -14.86 9.34 16.46
N GLY A 170 -14.77 10.63 16.13
CA GLY A 170 -15.89 11.56 16.25
C GLY A 170 -17.09 11.16 15.38
N LEU A 171 -16.83 10.71 14.14
CA LEU A 171 -17.87 10.22 13.24
C LEU A 171 -18.57 8.97 13.79
N LEU A 172 -17.80 8.02 14.34
CA LEU A 172 -18.32 6.81 14.99
C LEU A 172 -19.18 7.14 16.23
N GLY A 173 -18.74 8.10 17.05
CA GLY A 173 -19.44 8.51 18.27
C GLY A 173 -20.71 9.31 18.02
N LEU A 174 -20.75 10.15 16.98
CA LEU A 174 -21.88 11.05 16.70
C LEU A 174 -22.96 10.44 15.81
N VAL A 175 -22.60 9.59 14.84
CA VAL A 175 -23.51 9.19 13.75
C VAL A 175 -24.07 7.77 13.91
N GLY A 176 -23.62 7.01 14.92
CA GLY A 176 -24.16 5.67 15.19
C GLY A 176 -24.06 4.75 13.97
N LEU A 177 -22.87 4.21 13.70
CA LEU A 177 -22.61 3.10 12.75
C LEU A 177 -23.09 3.25 11.29
N GLN A 178 -23.69 4.37 10.86
CA GLN A 178 -23.98 4.59 9.44
C GLN A 178 -22.70 4.98 8.68
N LEU A 179 -21.78 4.00 8.55
CA LEU A 179 -20.65 4.01 7.61
C LEU A 179 -21.19 3.93 6.18
N GLY A 180 -21.82 5.01 5.74
CA GLY A 180 -22.29 5.18 4.37
C GLY A 180 -21.17 5.66 3.43
N ARG A 181 -21.59 6.06 2.22
CA ARG A 181 -20.73 6.56 1.14
C ARG A 181 -19.83 7.74 1.56
N LYS A 182 -20.24 8.53 2.55
CA LYS A 182 -19.45 9.65 3.10
C LYS A 182 -18.16 9.20 3.79
N ALA A 183 -18.21 8.12 4.57
CA ALA A 183 -17.03 7.59 5.27
C ALA A 183 -15.97 7.10 4.27
N TYR A 184 -16.39 6.50 3.15
CA TYR A 184 -15.49 6.06 2.08
C TYR A 184 -14.71 7.24 1.47
N PHE A 185 -15.39 8.33 1.11
CA PHE A 185 -14.72 9.52 0.57
C PHE A 185 -13.79 10.17 1.59
N SER A 186 -14.17 10.20 2.88
CA SER A 186 -13.29 10.70 3.93
C SER A 186 -12.02 9.85 4.05
N VAL A 187 -12.14 8.52 4.11
CA VAL A 187 -10.98 7.60 4.14
C VAL A 187 -10.08 7.79 2.92
N TRP A 188 -10.68 7.97 1.73
CA TRP A 188 -9.92 8.27 0.51
C TRP A 188 -9.17 9.60 0.58
N GLY A 189 -9.83 10.67 1.04
CA GLY A 189 -9.20 11.97 1.23
C GLY A 189 -8.03 11.90 2.20
N ILE A 190 -8.19 11.19 3.32
CA ILE A 190 -7.14 10.94 4.32
C ILE A 190 -5.98 10.13 3.72
N GLY A 191 -6.28 9.07 2.98
CA GLY A 191 -5.27 8.25 2.33
C GLY A 191 -4.46 9.07 1.32
N CYS A 192 -5.12 9.89 0.50
CA CYS A 192 -4.45 10.74 -0.47
C CYS A 192 -3.57 11.81 0.19
N THR A 193 -4.02 12.45 1.27
CA THR A 193 -3.23 13.46 1.97
C THR A 193 -2.00 12.86 2.64
N THR A 194 -2.13 11.72 3.32
CA THR A 194 -0.99 11.01 3.92
C THR A 194 -0.03 10.46 2.87
N TRP A 195 -0.54 10.03 1.71
CA TRP A 195 0.28 9.63 0.56
C TRP A 195 1.08 10.81 -0.02
N LEU A 196 0.45 11.98 -0.24
CA LEU A 196 1.15 13.18 -0.69
C LEU A 196 2.18 13.69 0.33
N ALA A 197 1.84 13.68 1.61
CA ALA A 197 2.77 14.06 2.68
C ALA A 197 4.00 13.14 2.72
N SER A 198 3.80 11.83 2.48
CA SER A 198 4.89 10.87 2.39
C SER A 198 5.82 11.16 1.20
N TRP A 199 5.26 11.58 0.06
CA TRP A 199 6.06 12.02 -1.09
C TRP A 199 6.84 13.30 -0.81
N LEU A 200 6.25 14.28 -0.13
CA LEU A 200 6.96 15.49 0.27
C LEU A 200 8.14 15.16 1.19
N PHE A 201 7.90 14.31 2.20
CA PHE A 201 8.96 13.85 3.09
C PHE A 201 10.09 13.16 2.33
N TRP A 202 9.77 12.17 1.49
CA TRP A 202 10.78 11.43 0.72
C TRP A 202 11.49 12.29 -0.31
N GLY A 203 10.77 13.17 -1.00
CA GLY A 203 11.35 14.11 -1.96
C GLY A 203 12.39 15.00 -1.28
N GLY A 204 12.04 15.61 -0.14
CA GLY A 204 12.98 16.41 0.65
C GLY A 204 14.14 15.59 1.22
N TYR A 205 13.90 14.35 1.66
CA TYR A 205 14.94 13.46 2.18
C TYR A 205 15.97 13.11 1.11
N VAL A 206 15.52 12.70 -0.08
CA VAL A 206 16.41 12.32 -1.19
C VAL A 206 17.21 13.52 -1.69
N THR A 207 16.58 14.70 -1.84
CA THR A 207 17.30 15.90 -2.27
C THR A 207 18.26 16.44 -1.21
N LEU A 208 17.93 16.28 0.07
CA LEU A 208 18.81 16.64 1.18
C LEU A 208 20.04 15.73 1.25
N ALA A 209 19.84 14.43 1.05
CA ALA A 209 20.91 13.45 1.16
C ALA A 209 21.88 13.45 -0.04
N LYS A 210 21.45 13.93 -1.22
CA LYS A 210 22.30 14.09 -2.43
C LYS A 210 23.21 12.88 -2.68
N GLU A 211 24.53 13.10 -2.72
CA GLU A 211 25.56 12.10 -2.99
C GLU A 211 25.72 11.09 -1.84
N LEU A 212 25.22 11.40 -0.64
CA LEU A 212 25.17 10.45 0.47
C LEU A 212 24.05 9.44 0.30
N TYR A 213 23.05 9.74 -0.54
CA TYR A 213 22.00 8.79 -0.91
C TYR A 213 22.41 7.99 -2.15
N CYS A 214 23.39 7.11 -1.98
CA CYS A 214 23.62 6.02 -2.91
C CYS A 214 22.96 4.77 -2.32
N PRO A 215 21.68 4.47 -2.62
CA PRO A 215 21.09 3.21 -2.18
C PRO A 215 21.88 2.05 -2.84
N PRO A 216 22.57 1.20 -2.07
CA PRO A 216 23.26 0.07 -2.65
C PRO A 216 22.23 -0.82 -3.33
N ARG A 217 22.54 -1.26 -4.55
CA ARG A 217 21.71 -2.21 -5.30
C ARG A 217 20.27 -1.71 -5.48
N LEU A 218 20.09 -0.46 -5.90
CA LEU A 218 18.77 0.14 -6.19
C LEU A 218 17.92 -0.74 -7.12
N VAL A 219 18.55 -1.34 -8.13
CA VAL A 219 17.89 -2.26 -9.06
C VAL A 219 17.40 -3.53 -8.35
N GLU A 220 18.18 -4.10 -7.43
CA GLU A 220 17.76 -5.28 -6.65
C GLU A 220 16.61 -4.93 -5.72
N SER A 221 16.68 -3.79 -5.04
CA SER A 221 15.57 -3.29 -4.23
C SER A 221 14.31 -3.13 -5.09
N GLY A 222 14.40 -2.46 -6.24
CA GLY A 222 13.29 -2.34 -7.17
C GLY A 222 12.72 -3.68 -7.62
N ALA A 223 13.59 -4.64 -7.96
CA ALA A 223 13.20 -6.00 -8.35
C ALA A 223 12.50 -6.75 -7.21
N ILE A 224 12.98 -6.63 -5.97
CA ILE A 224 12.34 -7.19 -4.77
C ILE A 224 10.92 -6.62 -4.66
N TRP A 225 10.77 -5.30 -4.70
CA TRP A 225 9.45 -4.65 -4.62
C TRP A 225 8.49 -5.10 -5.72
N THR A 226 8.96 -5.16 -6.96
CA THR A 226 8.14 -5.63 -8.09
C THR A 226 7.77 -7.10 -7.93
N THR A 227 8.71 -7.95 -7.51
CA THR A 227 8.49 -9.39 -7.31
C THR A 227 7.47 -9.63 -6.21
N PHE A 228 7.63 -9.00 -5.04
CA PHE A 228 6.66 -9.11 -3.96
C PHE A 228 5.28 -8.59 -4.40
N SER A 229 5.24 -7.46 -5.13
CA SER A 229 4.01 -6.89 -5.73
C SER A 229 3.29 -7.85 -6.68
N ILE A 230 4.04 -8.63 -7.48
CA ILE A 230 3.53 -9.63 -8.43
C ILE A 230 3.09 -10.91 -7.73
N ILE A 231 3.82 -11.39 -6.72
CA ILE A 231 3.46 -12.61 -5.97
C ILE A 231 2.06 -12.48 -5.38
N GLY A 232 1.67 -11.28 -4.95
CA GLY A 232 0.31 -11.05 -4.50
C GLY A 232 -0.76 -10.88 -5.59
N LYS A 233 -0.42 -10.90 -6.89
CA LYS A 233 -1.35 -10.82 -8.04
C LYS A 233 -1.62 -12.18 -8.70
N ASN A 234 -0.73 -13.16 -8.59
CA ASN A 234 -0.82 -14.40 -9.38
C ASN A 234 -1.77 -15.45 -8.77
N VAL A 235 -3.07 -15.20 -8.89
CA VAL A 235 -4.05 -16.18 -9.39
C VAL A 235 -4.94 -15.39 -10.34
N VAL A 236 -4.61 -15.40 -11.63
CA VAL A 236 -5.55 -15.01 -12.68
C VAL A 236 -6.62 -16.10 -12.71
N PRO A 237 -7.93 -15.76 -12.67
CA PRO A 237 -8.95 -16.76 -12.81
C PRO A 237 -8.83 -17.38 -14.21
N LYS A 238 -8.83 -18.71 -14.27
CA LYS A 238 -8.74 -19.48 -15.52
C LYS A 238 -9.80 -19.10 -16.57
N SER A 239 -10.84 -18.36 -16.18
CA SER A 239 -11.91 -17.88 -17.06
C SER A 239 -11.42 -16.96 -18.18
N PHE A 240 -10.27 -16.29 -18.05
CA PHE A 240 -9.69 -15.48 -19.13
C PHE A 240 -8.86 -16.27 -20.15
N ILE A 241 -8.57 -17.55 -19.89
CA ILE A 241 -7.79 -18.42 -20.80
C ILE A 241 -8.73 -19.40 -21.54
N ALA A 242 -10.02 -19.43 -21.21
CA ALA A 242 -10.96 -20.40 -21.74
C ALA A 242 -11.69 -19.98 -23.03
N GLU A 243 -11.40 -18.81 -23.60
CA GLU A 243 -12.15 -18.27 -24.76
C GLU A 243 -11.40 -18.36 -26.11
N GLU A 244 -10.33 -19.17 -26.19
CA GLU A 244 -9.62 -19.42 -27.46
C GLU A 244 -9.71 -20.88 -27.96
N GLY A 245 -10.53 -21.72 -27.30
CA GLY A 245 -10.59 -23.17 -27.58
C GLY A 245 -11.91 -23.69 -28.20
N ALA A 246 -12.89 -22.83 -28.48
CA ALA A 246 -14.22 -23.27 -28.88
C ALA A 246 -14.75 -22.54 -30.12
N ASP A 247 -13.97 -22.48 -31.20
CA ASP A 247 -14.57 -22.33 -32.52
C ASP A 247 -13.86 -23.19 -33.57
N SER A 248 -14.32 -24.43 -33.71
CA SER A 248 -13.92 -25.35 -34.79
C SER A 248 -15.12 -26.16 -35.28
N ARG A 249 -16.33 -25.57 -35.23
CA ARG A 249 -17.54 -26.15 -35.83
C ARG A 249 -18.27 -25.14 -36.70
N ALA A 250 -17.56 -24.57 -37.67
CA ALA A 250 -18.17 -23.99 -38.86
C ALA A 250 -17.71 -24.82 -40.08
N GLY A 251 -18.29 -26.00 -40.23
CA GLY A 251 -17.99 -26.89 -41.34
C GLY A 251 -19.15 -27.86 -41.54
N THR A 252 -20.16 -27.41 -42.29
CA THR A 252 -21.03 -28.19 -43.20
C THR A 252 -22.27 -27.35 -43.53
N PHE A 253 -22.26 -26.60 -44.62
CA PHE A 253 -23.49 -26.27 -45.37
C PHE A 253 -23.13 -25.78 -46.78
N PHE A 254 -22.64 -26.70 -47.61
CA PHE A 254 -22.70 -26.59 -49.08
C PHE A 254 -22.71 -28.00 -49.67
N GLY A 255 -23.75 -28.33 -50.46
CA GLY A 255 -23.67 -29.36 -51.50
C GLY A 255 -24.74 -30.45 -51.52
N GLY A 256 -25.69 -30.30 -52.47
CA GLY A 256 -26.43 -31.38 -53.15
C GLY A 256 -27.79 -31.74 -52.53
N GLY A 257 -28.92 -31.69 -53.22
CA GLY A 257 -29.21 -31.55 -54.65
C GLY A 257 -30.44 -32.41 -54.95
N PHE A 258 -31.47 -31.81 -55.55
CA PHE A 258 -32.39 -32.35 -56.56
C PHE A 258 -33.15 -31.17 -57.18
#